data_AF-A0A2H3CA60-F1
#
_entry.id   AF-A0A2H3CA60-F1
#
_cell.length_a   1.000
_cell.length_b   1.000
_cell.length_c   1.000
_cell.angle_alpha   90.00
_cell.angle_beta   90.00
_cell.angle_gamma   90.00
#
_symmetry.space_group_name_H-M   'P 1'
#
loop_
_entity.id
_entity.type
_entity.pdbx_description
1 polymer ?
#
loop_
_entity_poly.entity_id
_entity_poly.type
_entity_poly.pdbx_seq_one_letter_code
_entity_poly.pdbx_strand_id
1 'polypeptide(L)'
;MSSPSPRLSRSASSSKWSELSNFDTPYPSYSASQELFSISKKFSLSPDPQQWGSDLSPDLIEPDDDIHTPKEGSDEVEIGGHVISIRGVTNLGCLVMLCAGILALFIGYPVASYVTSRGLSNQGGFNVGGLNASGQVPDIPGNFGLIDLDTPREAYTVSSWNDPSQTLQLVFSDEFNTDGRSFYPGDDPYWEAADLHYWGTNNMEWYDPAAITTKDGSLVITLSQKETHDLHYQGGMVSTWNKFCFTGGYIETSVLLPGTTNVLGLWPAVWTMGNLGRAGYGASLEGTWPYTYDSCDVGTVANQTINSEPVAATVDGDAGKGGVLSYLPGQRLSRCTCPGESHPGPTHPDGTFVGRSAPEIDVFEAQINEHTLIAQVSQSGQWAPFNHAYVWQNTSDNFYVRDPSISQLNTFTGNVEQQATSVVTNTDTECYEKTGGCFSTYAFEYKPGYSDGYITWISSNRIAWSIKAAGMGPDSSVEISERPVPTEPMYIIANLGMSTNFGPVDTEHLGFPVHMTIDYIRVYQPTDSINIGCDPPDFPTQAYINEYIEAYMNPNLTTWVDDYQKPLPKNSFLGEC
;
A
#
# COMPACT_ATOMS: atom_id res chain seq x y z
N MET A 1 45.06 -29.24 -36.82
CA MET A 1 45.15 -28.11 -37.78
C MET A 1 44.52 -26.92 -37.07
N SER A 2 45.22 -25.88 -36.65
CA SER A 2 46.61 -25.50 -36.88
C SER A 2 47.08 -24.57 -35.75
N SER A 3 48.35 -24.75 -35.38
CA SER A 3 49.26 -23.71 -34.86
C SER A 3 49.32 -23.41 -33.34
N PRO A 4 50.52 -23.05 -32.81
CA PRO A 4 51.15 -23.81 -31.72
C PRO A 4 51.85 -22.96 -30.60
N SER A 5 52.26 -23.63 -29.50
CA SER A 5 53.57 -23.65 -28.78
C SER A 5 54.52 -22.42 -28.73
N PRO A 6 55.63 -22.43 -27.90
CA PRO A 6 55.92 -23.04 -26.59
C PRO A 6 56.83 -22.18 -25.66
N ARG A 7 57.18 -22.74 -24.48
CA ARG A 7 58.54 -22.88 -23.85
C ARG A 7 58.38 -22.87 -22.32
N LEU A 8 59.14 -23.56 -21.47
CA LEU A 8 60.24 -24.50 -21.59
C LEU A 8 60.29 -25.27 -20.24
N SER A 9 60.99 -26.39 -20.25
CA SER A 9 61.10 -27.43 -19.22
C SER A 9 61.88 -27.07 -17.95
N ARG A 10 61.58 -27.83 -16.88
CA ARG A 10 62.47 -28.70 -16.04
C ARG A 10 62.64 -28.36 -14.54
N SER A 11 62.14 -29.33 -13.75
CA SER A 11 62.69 -30.00 -12.55
C SER A 11 63.14 -29.22 -11.30
N ALA A 12 62.43 -29.53 -10.20
CA ALA A 12 62.91 -30.01 -8.90
C ALA A 12 64.05 -29.28 -8.17
N SER A 13 63.75 -28.73 -6.99
CA SER A 13 64.24 -29.19 -5.67
C SER A 13 63.88 -28.16 -4.60
N SER A 14 63.30 -28.58 -3.47
CA SER A 14 63.12 -27.73 -2.29
C SER A 14 64.23 -28.01 -1.27
N SER A 15 64.95 -26.95 -0.92
CA SER A 15 66.07 -26.94 0.02
C SER A 15 65.63 -26.63 1.45
N LYS A 16 66.32 -27.31 2.38
CA LYS A 16 66.32 -27.19 3.85
C LYS A 16 66.97 -25.90 4.39
N TRP A 17 66.91 -25.82 5.75
CA TRP A 17 67.80 -25.13 6.71
C TRP A 17 67.30 -23.72 7.14
N SER A 18 67.34 -23.25 8.39
CA SER A 18 67.83 -23.73 9.71
C SER A 18 67.54 -22.65 10.79
N GLU A 19 67.21 -23.09 12.01
CA GLU A 19 67.55 -22.63 13.39
C GLU A 19 67.72 -21.15 13.84
N LEU A 20 67.35 -20.97 15.14
CA LEU A 20 67.70 -19.94 16.17
C LEU A 20 66.87 -18.63 16.16
N SER A 21 66.42 -18.03 17.28
CA SER A 21 66.64 -18.20 18.73
C SER A 21 65.64 -17.30 19.51
N ASN A 22 65.32 -17.64 20.77
CA ASN A 22 65.57 -16.81 21.97
C ASN A 22 64.78 -17.31 23.20
N PHE A 23 65.54 -17.61 24.25
CA PHE A 23 65.10 -17.77 25.65
C PHE A 23 65.32 -16.44 26.39
N ASP A 24 64.45 -16.12 27.37
CA ASP A 24 64.85 -15.81 28.76
C ASP A 24 63.64 -15.38 29.62
N THR A 25 63.40 -16.09 30.74
CA THR A 25 62.74 -15.63 32.00
C THR A 25 62.73 -16.78 33.03
N PRO A 26 62.64 -16.49 34.35
CA PRO A 26 63.59 -17.03 35.32
C PRO A 26 62.95 -17.92 36.40
N TYR A 27 63.04 -19.25 36.27
CA TYR A 27 62.84 -20.19 37.39
C TYR A 27 63.66 -21.48 37.16
N PRO A 28 64.24 -22.10 38.21
CA PRO A 28 65.16 -23.22 38.05
C PRO A 28 64.42 -24.54 37.78
N SER A 29 65.05 -25.37 36.95
CA SER A 29 64.59 -26.68 36.50
C SER A 29 64.53 -27.73 37.61
N TYR A 30 63.38 -28.40 37.73
CA TYR A 30 63.26 -29.72 38.34
C TYR A 30 62.38 -30.61 37.46
N SER A 31 62.95 -31.75 37.07
CA SER A 31 62.35 -32.79 36.24
C SER A 31 61.45 -33.70 37.07
N ALA A 32 60.16 -33.79 36.71
CA ALA A 32 59.31 -34.96 36.95
C ALA A 32 58.05 -34.85 36.06
N SER A 33 58.15 -35.31 34.82
CA SER A 33 57.00 -35.45 33.94
C SER A 33 56.16 -36.65 34.38
N GLN A 34 55.00 -36.37 34.99
CA GLN A 34 53.89 -37.32 35.07
C GLN A 34 53.36 -37.56 33.65
N GLU A 35 53.45 -38.79 33.15
CA GLU A 35 52.72 -39.20 31.95
C GLU A 35 51.26 -39.50 32.32
N LEU A 36 50.36 -38.71 31.73
CA LEU A 36 48.93 -38.94 31.68
C LEU A 36 48.62 -40.00 30.62
N PHE A 37 48.00 -41.10 31.04
CA PHE A 37 47.53 -42.17 30.16
C PHE A 37 46.44 -41.69 29.20
N SER A 38 46.69 -41.83 27.90
CA SER A 38 45.72 -41.57 26.83
C SER A 38 44.67 -42.69 26.71
N ILE A 39 43.40 -42.30 26.66
CA ILE A 39 42.21 -43.14 26.43
C ILE A 39 42.29 -43.95 25.12
N SER A 40 43.19 -43.58 24.20
CA SER A 40 43.43 -44.30 22.93
C SER A 40 43.90 -45.75 23.13
N LYS A 41 44.58 -46.07 24.24
CA LYS A 41 45.02 -47.45 24.53
C LYS A 41 43.88 -48.41 24.92
N LYS A 42 42.69 -47.90 25.25
CA LYS A 42 41.53 -48.74 25.65
C LYS A 42 40.69 -49.26 24.48
N PHE A 43 40.89 -48.75 23.26
CA PHE A 43 40.08 -49.09 22.09
C PHE A 43 40.89 -49.55 20.87
N SER A 44 42.20 -49.78 21.02
CA SER A 44 43.06 -50.35 19.99
C SER A 44 42.91 -51.87 19.97
N LEU A 45 42.05 -52.39 19.09
CA LEU A 45 42.03 -53.83 18.81
C LEU A 45 43.28 -54.25 18.00
N SER A 46 43.76 -55.47 18.22
CA SER A 46 44.95 -56.04 17.54
C SER A 46 44.69 -56.24 16.05
N PRO A 47 45.61 -55.95 15.10
CA PRO A 47 45.37 -56.14 13.67
C PRO A 47 45.05 -57.59 13.24
N ASP A 48 45.27 -58.56 14.13
CA ASP A 48 44.96 -59.98 13.94
C ASP A 48 43.52 -60.30 14.39
N PRO A 49 42.60 -60.59 13.44
CA PRO A 49 41.19 -60.83 13.77
C PRO A 49 40.97 -62.10 14.61
N GLN A 50 41.88 -63.08 14.58
CA GLN A 50 41.74 -64.29 15.40
C GLN A 50 41.72 -63.98 16.90
N GLN A 51 42.36 -62.87 17.30
CA GLN A 51 42.39 -62.42 18.70
C GLN A 51 41.08 -61.76 19.15
N TRP A 52 40.16 -61.50 18.22
CA TRP A 52 38.86 -60.89 18.50
C TRP A 52 37.74 -61.93 18.63
N GLY A 53 38.07 -63.23 18.54
CA GLY A 53 37.11 -64.33 18.65
C GLY A 53 36.44 -64.73 17.33
N SER A 54 36.89 -64.18 16.19
CA SER A 54 36.49 -64.65 14.85
C SER A 54 37.31 -65.88 14.45
N ASP A 55 36.60 -66.98 14.20
CA ASP A 55 37.16 -68.24 13.69
C ASP A 55 37.31 -68.12 12.16
N LEU A 56 38.55 -68.11 11.69
CA LEU A 56 38.89 -67.95 10.26
C LEU A 56 39.29 -69.29 9.62
N SER A 57 38.80 -70.41 10.15
CA SER A 57 39.04 -71.71 9.55
C SER A 57 38.42 -71.76 8.14
N PRO A 58 39.11 -72.31 7.12
CA PRO A 58 38.62 -72.32 5.74
C PRO A 58 37.29 -73.07 5.54
N ASP A 59 36.87 -73.85 6.53
CA ASP A 59 35.70 -74.72 6.50
C ASP A 59 34.51 -74.14 7.29
N LEU A 60 34.68 -72.96 7.93
CA LEU A 60 33.61 -72.28 8.64
C LEU A 60 32.74 -71.50 7.65
N ILE A 61 31.47 -71.90 7.53
CA ILE A 61 30.49 -71.22 6.68
C ILE A 61 29.95 -70.00 7.44
N GLU A 62 30.28 -68.80 6.99
CA GLU A 62 29.76 -67.54 7.50
C GLU A 62 28.36 -67.24 6.92
N PRO A 63 27.47 -66.52 7.65
CA PRO A 63 26.10 -66.28 7.22
C PRO A 63 25.96 -65.46 5.92
N ASP A 64 27.01 -64.76 5.50
CA ASP A 64 27.10 -63.94 4.29
C ASP A 64 28.00 -64.54 3.21
N ASP A 65 28.49 -65.77 3.37
CA ASP A 65 29.29 -66.48 2.36
C ASP A 65 28.54 -66.66 1.03
N ASP A 66 27.21 -66.74 1.06
CA ASP A 66 26.33 -66.78 -0.12
C ASP A 66 26.48 -65.51 -1.01
N ILE A 67 26.99 -64.41 -0.46
CA ILE A 67 27.19 -63.14 -1.18
C ILE A 67 28.59 -63.08 -1.84
N HIS A 68 29.54 -63.89 -1.38
CA HIS A 68 30.96 -63.75 -1.74
C HIS A 68 31.61 -65.04 -2.29
N THR A 69 30.89 -66.17 -2.34
CA THR A 69 31.36 -67.42 -2.97
C THR A 69 30.70 -67.66 -4.34
N PRO A 70 31.38 -67.36 -5.46
CA PRO A 70 30.86 -67.72 -6.78
C PRO A 70 30.95 -69.24 -6.98
N LYS A 71 29.81 -69.94 -7.05
CA LYS A 71 29.77 -71.36 -7.44
C LYS A 71 30.12 -71.48 -8.92
N GLU A 72 31.32 -71.98 -9.24
CA GLU A 72 31.66 -72.42 -10.58
C GLU A 72 30.88 -73.69 -10.94
N GLY A 73 29.99 -73.58 -11.92
CA GLY A 73 29.42 -74.74 -12.61
C GLY A 73 27.96 -75.06 -12.29
N SER A 74 27.04 -74.20 -12.72
CA SER A 74 25.78 -74.66 -13.31
C SER A 74 25.23 -73.57 -14.22
N ASP A 75 25.28 -73.85 -15.52
CA ASP A 75 24.53 -73.15 -16.55
C ASP A 75 23.03 -73.29 -16.29
N GLU A 76 22.47 -72.40 -15.47
CA GLU A 76 21.04 -72.13 -15.42
C GLU A 76 20.88 -70.67 -14.95
N VAL A 77 20.89 -69.75 -15.92
CA VAL A 77 20.21 -68.47 -15.69
C VAL A 77 18.74 -68.82 -15.55
N GLU A 78 18.26 -68.99 -14.31
CA GLU A 78 16.82 -68.96 -14.02
C GLU A 78 16.30 -67.55 -14.34
N ILE A 79 16.04 -67.34 -15.63
CA ILE A 79 15.05 -66.36 -16.10
C ILE A 79 13.70 -66.96 -15.69
N GLY A 80 13.29 -66.76 -14.43
CA GLY A 80 12.10 -67.43 -13.91
C GLY A 80 11.58 -66.98 -12.55
N GLY A 81 10.89 -65.84 -12.51
CA GLY A 81 9.83 -65.53 -11.54
C GLY A 81 10.31 -65.12 -10.15
N HIS A 82 10.44 -63.84 -9.82
CA HIS A 82 9.33 -62.90 -9.79
C HIS A 82 9.77 -61.53 -10.32
N VAL A 83 8.96 -60.94 -11.21
CA VAL A 83 9.12 -59.56 -11.73
C VAL A 83 9.07 -58.50 -10.61
N ILE A 84 8.78 -58.93 -9.38
CA ILE A 84 8.47 -58.13 -8.22
C ILE A 84 9.30 -58.67 -7.05
N SER A 85 10.40 -58.00 -6.70
CA SER A 85 11.15 -58.28 -5.47
C SER A 85 10.54 -57.51 -4.30
N ILE A 86 10.54 -58.08 -3.09
CA ILE A 86 10.00 -57.39 -1.89
C ILE A 86 10.69 -56.02 -1.70
N ARG A 87 12.00 -55.94 -1.92
CA ARG A 87 12.74 -54.66 -1.88
C ARG A 87 12.28 -53.69 -2.97
N GLY A 88 12.00 -54.17 -4.17
CA GLY A 88 11.44 -53.38 -5.27
C GLY A 88 10.04 -52.85 -4.95
N VAL A 89 9.17 -53.68 -4.37
CA VAL A 89 7.82 -53.29 -3.93
C VAL A 89 7.87 -52.24 -2.85
N THR A 90 8.73 -52.40 -1.85
CA THR A 90 8.81 -51.45 -0.73
C THR A 90 9.34 -50.09 -1.19
N ASN A 91 10.37 -50.07 -2.04
CA ASN A 91 10.92 -48.82 -2.56
C ASN A 91 9.98 -48.13 -3.55
N LEU A 92 9.40 -48.88 -4.49
CA LEU A 92 8.43 -48.34 -5.43
C LEU A 92 7.16 -47.87 -4.71
N GLY A 93 6.70 -48.61 -3.70
CA GLY A 93 5.55 -48.23 -2.87
C GLY A 93 5.79 -46.96 -2.06
N CYS A 94 6.99 -46.81 -1.47
CA CYS A 94 7.38 -45.58 -0.78
C CYS A 94 7.42 -44.39 -1.74
N LEU A 95 8.04 -44.55 -2.91
CA LEU A 95 8.10 -43.51 -3.95
C LEU A 95 6.71 -43.12 -4.44
N VAL A 96 5.83 -44.10 -4.67
CA VAL A 96 4.43 -43.86 -5.07
C VAL A 96 3.66 -43.12 -3.99
N MET A 97 3.83 -43.47 -2.70
CA MET A 97 3.19 -42.72 -1.61
C MET A 97 3.71 -41.29 -1.50
N LEU A 98 5.01 -41.06 -1.69
CA LEU A 98 5.61 -39.74 -1.60
C LEU A 98 5.18 -38.86 -2.78
N CYS A 99 5.19 -39.40 -4.00
CA CYS A 99 4.64 -38.73 -5.18
C CYS A 99 3.13 -38.48 -5.04
N ALA A 100 2.36 -39.44 -4.53
CA ALA A 100 0.93 -39.26 -4.27
C ALA A 100 0.67 -38.18 -3.21
N GLY A 101 1.50 -38.10 -2.16
CA GLY A 101 1.43 -37.04 -1.14
C GLY A 101 1.73 -35.66 -1.71
N ILE A 102 2.77 -35.53 -2.54
CA ILE A 102 3.10 -34.27 -3.23
C ILE A 102 1.99 -33.88 -4.21
N LEU A 103 1.49 -34.82 -5.02
CA LEU A 103 0.39 -34.55 -5.95
C LEU A 103 -0.90 -34.21 -5.19
N ALA A 104 -1.18 -34.86 -4.06
CA ALA A 104 -2.31 -34.53 -3.21
C ALA A 104 -2.16 -33.14 -2.57
N LEU A 105 -0.95 -32.71 -2.20
CA LEU A 105 -0.72 -31.39 -1.59
C LEU A 105 -0.73 -30.25 -2.62
N PHE A 106 -0.13 -30.44 -3.80
CA PHE A 106 0.08 -29.36 -4.78
C PHE A 106 -0.92 -29.39 -5.95
N ILE A 107 -1.66 -30.47 -6.15
CA ILE A 107 -2.71 -30.57 -7.18
C ILE A 107 -4.05 -30.94 -6.55
N GLY A 108 -4.09 -32.00 -5.74
CA GLY A 108 -5.30 -32.50 -5.11
C GLY A 108 -5.93 -31.49 -4.17
N TYR A 109 -5.15 -30.85 -3.30
CA TYR A 109 -5.62 -29.88 -2.33
C TYR A 109 -6.12 -28.59 -3.01
N PRO A 110 -5.40 -27.98 -3.99
CA PRO A 110 -5.94 -26.86 -4.75
C PRO A 110 -7.23 -27.21 -5.52
N VAL A 111 -7.30 -28.36 -6.18
CA VAL A 111 -8.50 -28.78 -6.94
C VAL A 111 -9.65 -29.12 -6.02
N ALA A 112 -9.41 -29.86 -4.93
CA ALA A 112 -10.44 -30.17 -3.94
C ALA A 112 -10.90 -28.89 -3.25
N SER A 113 -9.99 -27.99 -2.89
CA SER A 113 -10.31 -26.66 -2.37
C SER A 113 -11.16 -25.87 -3.37
N TYR A 114 -10.81 -25.85 -4.66
CA TYR A 114 -11.59 -25.19 -5.72
C TYR A 114 -12.98 -25.80 -5.95
N VAL A 115 -13.13 -27.12 -5.81
CA VAL A 115 -14.40 -27.83 -6.05
C VAL A 115 -15.28 -27.87 -4.80
N THR A 116 -14.68 -27.86 -3.60
CA THR A 116 -15.40 -27.87 -2.31
C THR A 116 -15.57 -26.48 -1.71
N SER A 117 -14.81 -25.49 -2.19
CA SER A 117 -15.17 -24.10 -2.01
C SER A 117 -16.52 -23.92 -2.69
N ARG A 118 -17.56 -23.83 -1.86
CA ARG A 118 -18.77 -23.15 -2.29
C ARG A 118 -18.28 -21.76 -2.63
N GLY A 119 -18.40 -21.35 -3.90
CA GLY A 119 -18.22 -19.95 -4.25
C GLY A 119 -18.98 -19.15 -3.20
N LEU A 120 -18.26 -18.29 -2.46
CA LEU A 120 -18.89 -17.33 -1.56
C LEU A 120 -20.03 -16.75 -2.38
N SER A 121 -21.27 -16.97 -1.93
CA SER A 121 -22.39 -16.53 -2.73
C SER A 121 -22.24 -15.03 -2.83
N ASN A 122 -22.17 -14.51 -4.06
CA ASN A 122 -22.27 -13.09 -4.36
C ASN A 122 -23.70 -12.58 -4.04
N GLN A 123 -24.23 -12.91 -2.85
CA GLN A 123 -25.40 -12.28 -2.30
C GLN A 123 -25.05 -10.84 -1.92
N GLY A 124 -24.84 -10.00 -2.94
CA GLY A 124 -24.96 -8.55 -2.87
C GLY A 124 -24.16 -7.82 -1.80
N GLY A 125 -23.13 -8.44 -1.21
CA GLY A 125 -22.43 -7.92 -0.05
C GLY A 125 -21.17 -7.13 -0.40
N PHE A 126 -21.27 -6.12 -1.27
CA PHE A 126 -20.25 -5.04 -1.34
C PHE A 126 -20.55 -3.93 -0.32
N ASN A 127 -21.12 -4.32 0.82
CA ASN A 127 -21.28 -3.50 2.02
C ASN A 127 -21.20 -4.47 3.20
N VAL A 128 -20.06 -4.52 3.87
CA VAL A 128 -19.95 -5.22 5.14
C VAL A 128 -20.78 -4.42 6.14
N GLY A 129 -22.02 -4.84 6.39
CA GLY A 129 -22.79 -4.21 7.46
C GLY A 129 -24.29 -4.40 7.40
N GLY A 130 -24.91 -4.67 6.23
CA GLY A 130 -26.36 -4.88 6.15
C GLY A 130 -27.16 -4.01 7.13
N LEU A 131 -26.94 -2.68 7.09
CA LEU A 131 -27.54 -1.76 8.04
C LEU A 131 -29.05 -1.86 7.89
N ASN A 132 -29.72 -2.49 8.85
CA ASN A 132 -31.16 -2.32 8.97
C ASN A 132 -31.43 -0.84 9.31
N ALA A 133 -32.64 -0.36 9.02
CA ALA A 133 -33.07 1.03 9.26
C ALA A 133 -33.08 1.46 10.75
N SER A 134 -32.36 0.76 11.64
CA SER A 134 -32.19 1.07 13.06
C SER A 134 -30.74 1.36 13.49
N GLY A 135 -29.76 1.36 12.56
CA GLY A 135 -28.38 1.78 12.85
C GLY A 135 -27.60 0.84 13.78
N GLN A 136 -27.99 -0.43 13.88
CA GLN A 136 -27.24 -1.42 14.65
C GLN A 136 -26.07 -1.97 13.84
N VAL A 137 -24.85 -1.79 14.37
CA VAL A 137 -23.62 -2.35 13.81
C VAL A 137 -23.59 -3.86 14.06
N PRO A 138 -23.45 -4.73 13.05
CA PRO A 138 -23.26 -6.15 13.26
C PRO A 138 -21.95 -6.41 14.01
N ASP A 139 -22.00 -7.25 15.04
CA ASP A 139 -20.80 -7.75 15.71
C ASP A 139 -20.12 -8.78 14.79
N ILE A 140 -18.99 -8.42 14.18
CA ILE A 140 -18.22 -9.31 13.32
C ILE A 140 -17.21 -10.04 14.21
N PRO A 141 -17.27 -11.39 14.29
CA PRO A 141 -16.33 -12.16 15.09
C PRO A 141 -14.88 -11.85 14.72
N GLY A 142 -14.03 -11.55 15.70
CA GLY A 142 -12.59 -11.29 15.51
C GLY A 142 -12.14 -9.84 15.66
N ASN A 143 -12.89 -9.00 16.39
CA ASN A 143 -12.59 -7.57 16.57
C ASN A 143 -12.71 -6.75 15.27
N PHE A 144 -13.71 -7.09 14.45
CA PHE A 144 -13.93 -6.43 13.16
C PHE A 144 -15.23 -5.62 13.14
N GLY A 145 -15.68 -5.13 14.30
CA GLY A 145 -16.75 -4.13 14.33
C GLY A 145 -16.26 -2.80 13.75
N LEU A 146 -17.18 -1.86 13.46
CA LEU A 146 -16.78 -0.51 13.03
C LEU A 146 -15.91 0.20 14.07
N ILE A 147 -16.16 -0.08 15.35
CA ILE A 147 -15.34 0.41 16.46
C ILE A 147 -14.51 -0.76 16.96
N ASP A 148 -13.19 -0.63 16.83
CA ASP A 148 -12.24 -1.57 17.41
C ASP A 148 -12.47 -1.68 18.93
N LEU A 149 -12.53 -2.92 19.43
CA LEU A 149 -12.77 -3.25 20.83
C LEU A 149 -11.62 -2.78 21.75
N ASP A 150 -10.43 -2.62 21.20
CA ASP A 150 -9.25 -2.11 21.90
C ASP A 150 -9.21 -0.58 21.93
N THR A 151 -10.10 0.12 21.21
CA THR A 151 -10.16 1.58 21.26
C THR A 151 -10.44 2.06 22.69
N PRO A 152 -9.59 2.94 23.25
CA PRO A 152 -9.74 3.43 24.61
C PRO A 152 -11.05 4.22 24.77
N ARG A 153 -11.70 4.09 25.93
CA ARG A 153 -13.03 4.68 26.18
C ARG A 153 -13.04 6.20 26.13
N GLU A 154 -11.92 6.83 26.48
CA GLU A 154 -11.69 8.26 26.36
C GLU A 154 -11.69 8.75 24.90
N ALA A 155 -11.40 7.88 23.93
CA ALA A 155 -11.42 8.19 22.50
C ALA A 155 -12.81 7.98 21.86
N TYR A 156 -13.87 7.67 22.63
CA TYR A 156 -15.21 7.50 22.05
C TYR A 156 -15.88 8.82 21.69
N THR A 157 -15.41 9.92 22.29
CA THR A 157 -15.95 11.25 22.06
C THR A 157 -14.84 12.29 22.11
N VAL A 158 -14.88 13.23 21.18
CA VAL A 158 -13.97 14.38 21.14
C VAL A 158 -14.78 15.66 20.96
N SER A 159 -14.19 16.81 21.28
CA SER A 159 -14.75 18.11 20.91
C SER A 159 -14.37 18.43 19.47
N SER A 160 -15.27 19.07 18.71
CA SER A 160 -14.92 19.61 17.39
C SER A 160 -13.80 20.65 17.51
N TRP A 161 -12.87 20.61 16.56
CA TRP A 161 -11.77 21.57 16.43
C TRP A 161 -12.25 22.93 15.95
N ASN A 162 -13.34 22.97 15.19
CA ASN A 162 -13.93 24.20 14.66
C ASN A 162 -14.97 24.81 15.62
N ASP A 163 -15.81 23.99 16.28
CA ASP A 163 -16.74 24.41 17.33
C ASP A 163 -16.58 23.53 18.59
N PRO A 164 -15.78 23.95 19.58
CA PRO A 164 -15.54 23.17 20.80
C PRO A 164 -16.79 22.88 21.64
N SER A 165 -17.92 23.55 21.38
CA SER A 165 -19.20 23.25 22.04
C SER A 165 -19.91 22.02 21.47
N GLN A 166 -19.55 21.61 20.26
CA GLN A 166 -20.06 20.41 19.61
C GLN A 166 -19.22 19.20 20.01
N THR A 167 -19.89 18.12 20.41
CA THR A 167 -19.27 16.82 20.66
C THR A 167 -19.38 15.95 19.43
N LEU A 168 -18.24 15.38 19.01
CA LEU A 168 -18.15 14.37 17.97
C LEU A 168 -18.07 12.98 18.62
N GLN A 169 -18.79 12.02 18.07
CA GLN A 169 -18.79 10.63 18.48
C GLN A 169 -17.95 9.81 17.51
N LEU A 170 -17.18 8.85 18.03
CA LEU A 170 -16.44 7.88 17.25
C LEU A 170 -17.40 6.98 16.45
N VAL A 171 -17.20 6.91 15.14
CA VAL A 171 -18.00 6.12 14.19
C VAL A 171 -17.20 5.02 13.49
N PHE A 172 -15.87 5.15 13.46
CA PHE A 172 -14.97 4.10 13.00
C PHE A 172 -13.63 4.19 13.73
N SER A 173 -13.02 3.05 14.06
CA SER A 173 -11.65 2.99 14.55
C SER A 173 -11.00 1.67 14.16
N ASP A 174 -9.69 1.74 13.92
CA ASP A 174 -8.80 0.58 13.87
C ASP A 174 -7.53 0.94 14.66
N GLU A 175 -7.25 0.17 15.71
CA GLU A 175 -6.08 0.35 16.58
C GLU A 175 -4.94 -0.62 16.20
N PHE A 176 -5.14 -1.47 15.19
CA PHE A 176 -4.11 -2.35 14.63
C PHE A 176 -3.40 -3.28 15.64
N ASN A 177 -4.02 -3.54 16.80
CA ASN A 177 -3.44 -4.28 17.93
C ASN A 177 -3.28 -5.80 17.69
N THR A 178 -3.94 -6.34 16.66
CA THR A 178 -3.78 -7.75 16.28
C THR A 178 -2.57 -7.88 15.36
N ASP A 179 -1.47 -8.46 15.86
CA ASP A 179 -0.24 -8.69 15.10
C ASP A 179 -0.44 -9.64 13.89
N GLY A 180 0.30 -9.36 12.81
CA GLY A 180 0.41 -10.23 11.65
C GLY A 180 -0.84 -10.24 10.76
N ARG A 181 -1.67 -9.19 10.79
CA ARG A 181 -2.78 -9.04 9.84
C ARG A 181 -2.24 -9.03 8.41
N SER A 182 -3.01 -9.67 7.55
CA SER A 182 -2.84 -9.69 6.10
C SER A 182 -3.83 -8.73 5.48
N PHE A 183 -3.38 -7.96 4.50
CA PHE A 183 -4.22 -7.00 3.77
C PHE A 183 -4.36 -7.37 2.29
N TYR A 184 -4.08 -8.63 1.92
CA TYR A 184 -4.40 -9.13 0.59
C TYR A 184 -5.91 -9.04 0.32
N PRO A 185 -6.34 -8.96 -0.95
CA PRO A 185 -7.76 -8.87 -1.29
C PRO A 185 -8.61 -9.95 -0.62
N GLY A 186 -9.55 -9.52 0.21
CA GLY A 186 -10.49 -10.38 0.95
C GLY A 186 -10.03 -10.86 2.33
N ASP A 187 -8.79 -10.59 2.76
CA ASP A 187 -8.27 -11.04 4.06
C ASP A 187 -8.71 -10.14 5.23
N ASP A 188 -8.96 -8.86 4.95
CA ASP A 188 -9.40 -7.86 5.93
C ASP A 188 -10.76 -7.24 5.52
N PRO A 189 -11.70 -7.09 6.47
CA PRO A 189 -13.05 -6.61 6.17
C PRO A 189 -13.13 -5.13 5.81
N TYR A 190 -12.17 -4.32 6.26
CA TYR A 190 -12.17 -2.87 6.03
C TYR A 190 -11.02 -2.43 5.13
N TRP A 191 -9.87 -3.06 5.23
CA TRP A 191 -8.66 -2.65 4.52
C TRP A 191 -8.34 -3.58 3.35
N GLU A 192 -7.75 -3.04 2.30
CA GLU A 192 -7.23 -3.79 1.17
C GLU A 192 -5.97 -3.13 0.64
N ALA A 193 -4.90 -3.90 0.52
CA ALA A 193 -3.63 -3.44 -0.04
C ALA A 193 -3.65 -3.54 -1.57
N ALA A 194 -3.04 -2.55 -2.21
CA ALA A 194 -2.88 -2.51 -3.65
C ALA A 194 -1.74 -3.42 -4.11
N ASP A 195 -1.91 -4.00 -5.31
CA ASP A 195 -0.89 -4.76 -6.03
C ASP A 195 -0.74 -4.15 -7.45
N LEU A 196 0.01 -3.04 -7.55
CA LEU A 196 0.13 -2.25 -8.78
C LEU A 196 1.36 -1.32 -8.77
N HIS A 197 1.76 -0.88 -9.97
CA HIS A 197 2.62 0.29 -10.14
C HIS A 197 1.76 1.56 -10.13
N TYR A 198 2.01 2.46 -9.18
CA TYR A 198 1.26 3.71 -9.05
C TYR A 198 1.79 4.74 -10.05
N TRP A 199 1.40 4.57 -11.31
CA TRP A 199 1.91 5.30 -12.47
C TRP A 199 1.48 6.77 -12.49
N GLY A 200 0.37 7.14 -11.84
CA GLY A 200 -0.15 8.52 -11.86
C GLY A 200 0.86 9.54 -11.32
N THR A 201 1.64 9.14 -10.32
CA THR A 201 2.76 9.93 -9.80
C THR A 201 4.11 9.37 -10.26
N ASN A 202 4.14 8.41 -11.19
CA ASN A 202 5.35 7.77 -11.69
C ASN A 202 6.25 7.23 -10.54
N ASN A 203 5.66 6.45 -9.65
CA ASN A 203 6.38 5.93 -8.48
C ASN A 203 7.58 5.07 -8.88
N MET A 204 8.62 5.10 -8.03
CA MET A 204 9.84 4.32 -8.25
C MET A 204 9.69 2.86 -7.79
N GLU A 205 8.69 2.58 -6.97
CA GLU A 205 8.37 1.29 -6.40
C GLU A 205 7.10 0.66 -6.96
N TRP A 206 7.02 -0.66 -6.82
CA TRP A 206 5.76 -1.40 -6.92
C TRP A 206 5.06 -1.39 -5.55
N TYR A 207 3.76 -1.12 -5.49
CA TYR A 207 2.96 -1.37 -4.30
C TYR A 207 2.57 -2.84 -4.23
N ASP A 208 2.96 -3.50 -3.16
CA ASP A 208 2.75 -4.94 -2.94
C ASP A 208 2.10 -5.18 -1.58
N PRO A 209 1.05 -6.01 -1.46
CA PRO A 209 0.45 -6.34 -0.18
C PRO A 209 1.43 -6.91 0.86
N ALA A 210 2.51 -7.57 0.43
CA ALA A 210 3.55 -8.09 1.32
C ALA A 210 4.37 -6.99 2.03
N ALA A 211 4.26 -5.73 1.60
CA ALA A 211 4.89 -4.59 2.25
C ALA A 211 4.12 -4.10 3.48
N ILE A 212 2.92 -4.62 3.73
CA ILE A 212 1.99 -4.11 4.73
C ILE A 212 1.60 -5.22 5.69
N THR A 213 1.74 -4.97 6.98
CA THR A 213 1.25 -5.86 8.04
C THR A 213 1.00 -5.07 9.31
N THR A 214 0.44 -5.70 10.33
CA THR A 214 0.39 -5.13 11.67
C THR A 214 1.46 -5.76 12.55
N LYS A 215 2.08 -4.95 13.40
CA LYS A 215 3.12 -5.41 14.31
C LYS A 215 3.26 -4.45 15.49
N ASP A 216 3.40 -5.01 16.68
CA ASP A 216 3.68 -4.28 17.92
C ASP A 216 2.62 -3.20 18.23
N GLY A 217 1.35 -3.47 17.88
CA GLY A 217 0.24 -2.55 18.12
C GLY A 217 0.04 -1.48 17.05
N SER A 218 0.53 -1.68 15.82
CA SER A 218 0.43 -0.67 14.77
C SER A 218 0.38 -1.28 13.38
N LEU A 219 -0.21 -0.55 12.43
CA LEU A 219 -0.06 -0.79 11.00
C LEU A 219 1.35 -0.35 10.56
N VAL A 220 2.07 -1.23 9.87
CA VAL A 220 3.43 -0.98 9.38
C VAL A 220 3.44 -1.09 7.86
N ILE A 221 3.73 0.01 7.18
CA ILE A 221 3.95 0.07 5.74
C ILE A 221 5.46 0.16 5.50
N THR A 222 6.02 -0.84 4.82
CA THR A 222 7.46 -0.98 4.59
C THR A 222 7.83 -0.57 3.17
N LEU A 223 8.83 0.28 3.01
CA LEU A 223 9.45 0.57 1.73
C LEU A 223 10.87 0.01 1.70
N SER A 224 11.15 -0.85 0.73
CA SER A 224 12.40 -1.61 0.62
C SER A 224 13.03 -1.48 -0.76
N GLN A 225 14.36 -1.48 -0.82
CA GLN A 225 15.09 -1.75 -2.06
C GLN A 225 15.01 -3.25 -2.38
N LYS A 226 14.18 -3.59 -3.35
CA LYS A 226 13.85 -4.97 -3.70
C LYS A 226 13.47 -5.02 -5.17
N GLU A 227 14.20 -5.83 -5.94
CA GLU A 227 13.89 -6.09 -7.35
C GLU A 227 12.56 -6.85 -7.45
N THR A 228 11.56 -6.24 -8.07
CA THR A 228 10.22 -6.81 -8.27
C THR A 228 9.52 -6.11 -9.43
N HIS A 229 8.75 -6.84 -10.24
CA HIS A 229 7.97 -6.28 -11.36
C HIS A 229 8.73 -5.30 -12.26
N ASP A 230 10.00 -5.60 -12.58
CA ASP A 230 10.92 -4.75 -13.36
C ASP A 230 11.23 -3.37 -12.74
N LEU A 231 10.97 -3.19 -11.44
CA LEU A 231 11.31 -2.05 -10.61
C LEU A 231 12.32 -2.44 -9.51
N HIS A 232 13.00 -1.43 -8.96
CA HIS A 232 14.09 -1.61 -7.98
C HIS A 232 13.65 -1.49 -6.52
N TYR A 233 12.38 -1.16 -6.29
CA TYR A 233 11.82 -0.89 -4.98
C TYR A 233 10.44 -1.52 -4.82
N GLN A 234 10.09 -1.85 -3.58
CA GLN A 234 8.76 -2.32 -3.18
C GLN A 234 8.26 -1.46 -2.02
N GLY A 235 7.08 -0.87 -2.15
CA GLY A 235 6.38 -0.13 -1.10
C GLY A 235 4.98 -0.69 -0.87
N GLY A 236 4.12 0.08 -0.20
CA GLY A 236 2.74 -0.34 0.06
C GLY A 236 1.75 0.82 0.04
N MET A 237 0.53 0.50 -0.38
CA MET A 237 -0.66 1.33 -0.31
C MET A 237 -1.82 0.46 0.18
N VAL A 238 -2.54 0.91 1.20
CA VAL A 238 -3.73 0.25 1.74
C VAL A 238 -4.88 1.23 1.75
N SER A 239 -6.10 0.73 1.48
CA SER A 239 -7.29 1.59 1.45
C SER A 239 -8.52 0.91 2.01
N THR A 240 -9.53 1.71 2.36
CA THR A 240 -10.88 1.24 2.70
C THR A 240 -11.86 1.30 1.53
N TRP A 241 -11.36 1.38 0.29
CA TRP A 241 -12.17 1.61 -0.90
C TRP A 241 -13.34 0.63 -0.98
N ASN A 242 -14.55 1.18 -1.11
CA ASN A 242 -15.81 0.44 -1.19
C ASN A 242 -16.06 -0.54 -0.01
N LYS A 243 -15.38 -0.37 1.12
CA LYS A 243 -15.53 -1.16 2.36
C LYS A 243 -15.98 -0.27 3.51
N PHE A 244 -15.26 0.82 3.76
CA PHE A 244 -15.64 1.86 4.71
C PHE A 244 -15.48 3.24 4.05
N CYS A 245 -16.54 4.03 4.14
CA CYS A 245 -16.55 5.41 3.67
C CYS A 245 -17.30 6.28 4.69
N PHE A 246 -17.01 7.58 4.68
CA PHE A 246 -17.66 8.57 5.53
C PHE A 246 -17.87 9.88 4.77
N THR A 247 -18.86 10.66 5.21
CA THR A 247 -19.15 12.00 4.65
C THR A 247 -19.27 13.01 5.78
N GLY A 248 -18.32 13.95 5.82
CA GLY A 248 -18.18 14.94 6.88
C GLY A 248 -17.66 14.35 8.19
N GLY A 249 -17.25 15.23 9.10
CA GLY A 249 -16.74 14.86 10.42
C GLY A 249 -15.24 15.05 10.53
N TYR A 250 -14.60 14.25 11.37
CA TYR A 250 -13.21 14.38 11.77
C TYR A 250 -12.50 13.04 11.62
N ILE A 251 -11.41 13.00 10.85
CA ILE A 251 -10.52 11.84 10.75
C ILE A 251 -9.18 12.19 11.36
N GLU A 252 -8.69 11.38 12.29
CA GLU A 252 -7.35 11.49 12.86
C GLU A 252 -6.55 10.19 12.69
N THR A 253 -5.24 10.37 12.62
CA THR A 253 -4.27 9.28 12.63
C THR A 253 -3.06 9.66 13.48
N SER A 254 -2.52 8.68 14.20
CA SER A 254 -1.30 8.80 15.01
C SER A 254 -0.18 8.07 14.28
N VAL A 255 0.86 8.80 13.85
CA VAL A 255 1.86 8.29 12.90
C VAL A 255 3.28 8.55 13.38
N LEU A 256 4.12 7.53 13.25
CA LEU A 256 5.57 7.62 13.24
C LEU A 256 6.03 7.69 11.78
N LEU A 257 6.56 8.84 11.36
CA LEU A 257 6.98 9.08 9.98
C LEU A 257 8.25 8.28 9.64
N PRO A 258 8.41 7.83 8.38
CA PRO A 258 9.52 6.96 7.98
C PRO A 258 10.86 7.72 7.87
N GLY A 259 11.97 6.99 7.98
CA GLY A 259 13.29 7.52 7.67
C GLY A 259 13.79 8.59 8.65
N THR A 260 14.55 9.57 8.13
CA THR A 260 15.13 10.69 8.88
C THR A 260 14.51 12.02 8.45
N THR A 261 14.75 13.08 9.22
CA THR A 261 14.11 14.39 9.05
C THR A 261 14.76 15.30 8.01
N ASN A 262 15.76 14.82 7.27
CA ASN A 262 16.62 15.66 6.44
C ASN A 262 17.11 14.99 5.14
N VAL A 263 16.50 13.87 4.73
CA VAL A 263 16.82 13.17 3.48
C VAL A 263 15.61 13.21 2.56
N LEU A 264 15.83 13.66 1.33
CA LEU A 264 14.79 13.88 0.33
C LEU A 264 14.33 12.55 -0.28
N GLY A 265 13.03 12.46 -0.60
CA GLY A 265 12.52 11.46 -1.53
C GLY A 265 11.40 10.55 -1.05
N LEU A 266 11.19 10.41 0.27
CA LEU A 266 10.04 9.65 0.78
C LEU A 266 8.75 10.45 0.61
N TRP A 267 7.70 9.73 0.26
CA TRP A 267 6.32 10.22 0.17
C TRP A 267 5.40 9.31 1.00
N PRO A 268 5.40 9.47 2.34
CA PRO A 268 4.37 8.91 3.22
C PRO A 268 3.12 9.79 3.18
N ALA A 269 1.94 9.18 3.05
CA ALA A 269 0.69 9.90 3.05
C ALA A 269 -0.44 9.13 3.76
N VAL A 270 -1.34 9.89 4.38
CA VAL A 270 -2.70 9.45 4.74
C VAL A 270 -3.66 10.47 4.15
N TRP A 271 -4.63 9.99 3.39
CA TRP A 271 -5.53 10.84 2.62
C TRP A 271 -6.85 10.15 2.35
N THR A 272 -7.77 10.87 1.74
CA THR A 272 -9.12 10.38 1.45
C THR A 272 -9.52 10.72 0.04
N MET A 273 -10.31 9.84 -0.58
CA MET A 273 -10.83 10.05 -1.93
C MET A 273 -12.31 9.64 -2.00
N GLY A 274 -13.11 10.32 -2.83
CA GLY A 274 -14.50 9.93 -3.09
C GLY A 274 -14.64 8.55 -3.74
N ASN A 275 -15.61 7.75 -3.29
CA ASN A 275 -15.73 6.32 -3.61
C ASN A 275 -15.96 5.98 -5.10
N LEU A 276 -16.41 6.95 -5.91
CA LEU A 276 -16.63 6.76 -7.35
C LEU A 276 -15.33 6.65 -8.16
N GLY A 277 -14.18 6.95 -7.57
CA GLY A 277 -12.84 6.68 -8.11
C GLY A 277 -12.08 5.73 -7.21
N ARG A 278 -11.15 4.96 -7.78
CA ARG A 278 -10.23 4.10 -7.03
C ARG A 278 -8.80 4.51 -7.32
N ALA A 279 -8.06 4.88 -6.28
CA ALA A 279 -6.68 5.33 -6.41
C ALA A 279 -5.80 4.25 -7.08
N GLY A 280 -5.04 4.65 -8.10
CA GLY A 280 -4.24 3.74 -8.94
C GLY A 280 -4.97 3.12 -10.13
N TYR A 281 -6.28 3.37 -10.30
CA TYR A 281 -7.09 2.81 -11.39
C TYR A 281 -7.58 3.93 -12.32
N GLY A 282 -6.78 4.26 -13.34
CA GLY A 282 -6.95 5.45 -14.18
C GLY A 282 -8.32 5.60 -14.82
N ALA A 283 -8.85 4.54 -15.43
CA ALA A 283 -10.17 4.60 -16.06
C ALA A 283 -11.28 4.99 -15.06
N SER A 284 -11.17 4.58 -13.78
CA SER A 284 -12.12 5.00 -12.75
C SER A 284 -11.98 6.48 -12.36
N LEU A 285 -10.77 7.03 -12.44
CA LEU A 285 -10.39 8.39 -12.04
C LEU A 285 -10.60 9.42 -13.16
N GLU A 286 -10.53 9.01 -14.42
CA GLU A 286 -10.66 9.91 -15.56
C GLU A 286 -12.03 10.60 -15.57
N GLY A 287 -12.00 11.93 -15.45
CA GLY A 287 -13.19 12.78 -15.37
C GLY A 287 -13.99 12.68 -14.06
N THR A 288 -13.48 11.99 -13.03
CA THR A 288 -14.08 11.97 -11.69
C THR A 288 -13.16 12.61 -10.66
N TRP A 289 -11.87 12.33 -10.68
CA TRP A 289 -10.86 13.01 -9.87
C TRP A 289 -10.32 14.25 -10.62
N PRO A 290 -10.02 15.37 -9.93
CA PRO A 290 -10.30 15.69 -8.52
C PRO A 290 -11.58 16.53 -8.38
N TYR A 291 -12.62 16.25 -9.17
CA TYR A 291 -13.81 17.10 -9.19
C TYR A 291 -14.50 17.14 -7.82
N THR A 292 -15.03 18.32 -7.49
CA THR A 292 -16.11 18.48 -6.53
C THR A 292 -17.00 19.59 -7.06
N TYR A 293 -17.98 19.20 -7.88
CA TYR A 293 -18.71 20.16 -8.70
C TYR A 293 -20.11 19.68 -9.05
N ASP A 294 -21.10 20.53 -8.78
CA ASP A 294 -22.53 20.26 -9.00
C ASP A 294 -23.22 21.43 -9.74
N SER A 295 -22.51 21.95 -10.74
CA SER A 295 -22.99 23.00 -11.65
C SER A 295 -22.93 22.53 -13.09
N CYS A 296 -23.77 23.12 -13.95
CA CYS A 296 -23.77 22.84 -15.37
C CYS A 296 -23.33 24.07 -16.18
N ASP A 297 -22.02 24.15 -16.38
CA ASP A 297 -21.32 25.22 -17.12
C ASP A 297 -20.01 24.69 -17.73
N VAL A 298 -19.13 25.60 -18.20
CA VAL A 298 -17.87 25.24 -18.87
C VAL A 298 -16.92 24.43 -17.98
N GLY A 299 -17.09 24.48 -16.66
CA GLY A 299 -16.31 23.67 -15.72
C GLY A 299 -16.54 22.17 -15.89
N THR A 300 -17.59 21.75 -16.59
CA THR A 300 -17.92 20.34 -16.83
C THR A 300 -17.33 19.77 -18.12
N VAL A 301 -16.71 20.59 -18.97
CA VAL A 301 -16.24 20.17 -20.30
C VAL A 301 -14.71 20.04 -20.37
N ALA A 302 -14.22 19.37 -21.41
CA ALA A 302 -12.80 19.15 -21.63
C ALA A 302 -12.01 20.45 -21.62
N ASN A 303 -10.87 20.44 -20.92
CA ASN A 303 -9.94 21.56 -20.76
C ASN A 303 -10.57 22.84 -20.19
N GLN A 304 -11.79 22.78 -19.63
CA GLN A 304 -12.59 23.95 -19.28
C GLN A 304 -12.76 24.94 -20.45
N THR A 305 -12.83 24.46 -21.69
CA THR A 305 -12.99 25.33 -22.86
C THR A 305 -13.91 24.76 -23.93
N ILE A 306 -14.56 25.66 -24.67
CA ILE A 306 -15.29 25.38 -25.91
C ILE A 306 -14.77 26.34 -26.97
N ASN A 307 -14.24 25.82 -28.08
CA ASN A 307 -13.64 26.64 -29.14
C ASN A 307 -12.58 27.63 -28.63
N SER A 308 -11.75 27.20 -27.66
CA SER A 308 -10.72 28.02 -26.98
C SER A 308 -11.26 29.17 -26.13
N GLU A 309 -12.54 29.15 -25.76
CA GLU A 309 -13.14 30.08 -24.80
C GLU A 309 -13.55 29.35 -23.51
N PRO A 310 -13.46 30.01 -22.33
CA PRO A 310 -12.97 31.37 -22.13
C PRO A 310 -11.46 31.48 -22.32
N VAL A 311 -10.97 32.55 -22.95
CA VAL A 311 -9.53 32.78 -23.19
C VAL A 311 -8.69 32.62 -21.93
N ALA A 312 -9.22 33.01 -20.76
CA ALA A 312 -8.53 32.89 -19.48
C ALA A 312 -8.16 31.44 -19.12
N ALA A 313 -8.91 30.43 -19.59
CA ALA A 313 -8.56 29.02 -19.38
C ALA A 313 -7.43 28.52 -20.31
N THR A 314 -6.99 29.36 -21.25
CA THR A 314 -5.93 29.03 -22.23
C THR A 314 -4.59 29.72 -21.92
N VAL A 315 -4.54 30.56 -20.88
CA VAL A 315 -3.37 31.34 -20.48
C VAL A 315 -3.19 31.31 -18.96
N ASP A 316 -2.00 31.66 -18.50
CA ASP A 316 -1.64 31.83 -17.08
C ASP A 316 -1.84 30.60 -16.17
N GLY A 317 -2.20 29.44 -16.74
CA GLY A 317 -2.25 28.14 -16.06
C GLY A 317 -0.86 27.50 -15.94
N ASP A 318 -0.72 26.24 -16.36
CA ASP A 318 0.52 25.48 -16.19
C ASP A 318 1.60 25.95 -17.19
N ALA A 319 2.65 26.58 -16.67
CA ALA A 319 3.78 27.08 -17.46
C ALA A 319 4.52 25.98 -18.24
N GLY A 320 4.58 24.76 -17.70
CA GLY A 320 5.18 23.59 -18.35
C GLY A 320 4.35 23.05 -19.51
N LYS A 321 3.08 23.46 -19.62
CA LYS A 321 2.13 23.03 -20.67
C LYS A 321 1.65 24.19 -21.54
N GLY A 322 2.43 25.27 -21.63
CA GLY A 322 2.12 26.40 -22.50
C GLY A 322 1.11 27.39 -21.92
N GLY A 323 0.86 27.35 -20.62
CA GLY A 323 -0.04 28.27 -19.91
C GLY A 323 -1.50 27.84 -19.93
N VAL A 324 -1.84 26.67 -20.45
CA VAL A 324 -3.21 26.15 -20.43
C VAL A 324 -3.62 25.75 -19.01
N LEU A 325 -4.91 25.90 -18.70
CA LEU A 325 -5.42 25.68 -17.36
C LEU A 325 -5.66 24.19 -17.05
N SER A 326 -6.22 23.44 -17.99
CA SER A 326 -6.66 22.06 -17.72
C SER A 326 -6.45 21.13 -18.90
N TYR A 327 -6.06 19.89 -18.59
CA TYR A 327 -6.09 18.71 -19.46
C TYR A 327 -7.17 17.72 -19.05
N LEU A 328 -8.01 18.06 -18.06
CA LEU A 328 -9.10 17.18 -17.66
C LEU A 328 -10.09 17.00 -18.82
N PRO A 329 -10.64 15.80 -19.02
CA PRO A 329 -11.58 15.50 -20.11
C PRO A 329 -12.98 16.10 -19.91
N GLY A 330 -13.16 16.90 -18.85
CA GLY A 330 -14.47 17.29 -18.32
C GLY A 330 -14.94 16.37 -17.20
N GLN A 331 -15.97 16.79 -16.48
CA GLN A 331 -16.56 15.99 -15.42
C GLN A 331 -17.44 14.90 -16.05
N ARG A 332 -17.00 13.65 -15.97
CA ARG A 332 -17.65 12.48 -16.59
C ARG A 332 -19.06 12.26 -16.04
N LEU A 333 -19.25 12.47 -14.74
CA LEU A 333 -20.53 12.34 -14.04
C LEU A 333 -21.03 13.73 -13.62
N SER A 334 -21.22 14.62 -14.60
CA SER A 334 -21.59 16.02 -14.34
C SER A 334 -23.10 16.20 -14.17
N ARG A 335 -23.47 17.34 -13.60
CA ARG A 335 -24.87 17.81 -13.61
C ARG A 335 -25.45 17.99 -15.01
N CYS A 336 -24.59 18.22 -16.01
CA CYS A 336 -24.98 18.35 -17.41
C CYS A 336 -25.24 17.01 -18.11
N THR A 337 -25.09 15.86 -17.45
CA THR A 337 -25.33 14.57 -18.11
C THR A 337 -26.76 14.48 -18.65
N CYS A 338 -26.91 14.16 -19.94
CA CYS A 338 -28.22 14.10 -20.61
C CYS A 338 -29.13 13.03 -19.97
N PRO A 339 -30.46 13.24 -19.95
CA PRO A 339 -31.40 12.22 -19.48
C PRO A 339 -31.26 10.90 -20.26
N GLY A 340 -31.16 9.78 -19.54
CA GLY A 340 -31.04 8.43 -20.11
C GLY A 340 -29.60 7.95 -20.33
N GLU A 341 -28.60 8.81 -20.12
CA GLU A 341 -27.19 8.42 -20.07
C GLU A 341 -26.85 7.74 -18.73
N SER A 342 -25.72 7.04 -18.68
CA SER A 342 -25.24 6.39 -17.46
C SER A 342 -24.78 7.42 -16.43
N HIS A 343 -25.38 7.40 -15.24
CA HIS A 343 -25.07 8.30 -14.14
C HIS A 343 -25.56 7.68 -12.81
N PRO A 344 -24.78 7.73 -11.71
CA PRO A 344 -25.18 7.12 -10.44
C PRO A 344 -26.38 7.82 -9.78
N GLY A 345 -26.62 9.09 -10.12
CA GLY A 345 -27.66 9.92 -9.50
C GLY A 345 -27.18 10.53 -8.16
N PRO A 346 -28.11 11.08 -7.34
CA PRO A 346 -29.53 11.26 -7.61
C PRO A 346 -29.77 12.42 -8.59
N THR A 347 -31.02 12.86 -8.72
CA THR A 347 -31.41 14.01 -9.53
C THR A 347 -31.91 15.16 -8.66
N HIS A 348 -31.56 16.38 -9.03
CA HIS A 348 -32.14 17.61 -8.52
C HIS A 348 -33.65 17.71 -8.83
N PRO A 349 -34.40 18.57 -8.12
CA PRO A 349 -35.82 18.81 -8.40
C PRO A 349 -36.13 19.33 -9.81
N ASP A 350 -35.14 19.94 -10.48
CA ASP A 350 -35.25 20.40 -11.87
C ASP A 350 -35.07 19.28 -12.91
N GLY A 351 -34.78 18.06 -12.47
CA GLY A 351 -34.58 16.88 -13.32
C GLY A 351 -33.14 16.70 -13.82
N THR A 352 -32.21 17.60 -13.50
CA THR A 352 -30.78 17.42 -13.76
C THR A 352 -30.15 16.48 -12.74
N PHE A 353 -29.04 15.83 -13.08
CA PHE A 353 -28.32 14.99 -12.13
C PHE A 353 -27.58 15.83 -11.09
N VAL A 354 -27.38 15.31 -9.88
CA VAL A 354 -26.34 15.84 -8.99
C VAL A 354 -24.99 15.57 -9.65
N GLY A 355 -24.08 16.54 -9.70
CA GLY A 355 -22.72 16.32 -10.17
C GLY A 355 -21.95 15.43 -9.18
N ARG A 356 -21.37 14.34 -9.71
CA ARG A 356 -20.73 13.28 -8.94
C ARG A 356 -19.26 13.11 -9.35
N SER A 357 -18.42 12.64 -8.44
CA SER A 357 -16.96 12.71 -8.61
C SER A 357 -16.17 11.91 -7.57
N ALA A 358 -14.84 12.00 -7.63
CA ALA A 358 -13.89 11.42 -6.69
C ALA A 358 -12.97 12.52 -6.12
N PRO A 359 -13.47 13.42 -5.25
CA PRO A 359 -12.68 14.48 -4.63
C PRO A 359 -11.61 13.93 -3.70
N GLU A 360 -10.61 14.75 -3.37
CA GLU A 360 -9.47 14.37 -2.53
C GLU A 360 -9.24 15.38 -1.39
N ILE A 361 -9.01 14.86 -0.19
CA ILE A 361 -8.54 15.62 0.99
C ILE A 361 -7.42 14.83 1.66
N ASP A 362 -6.27 15.48 1.82
CA ASP A 362 -5.08 14.91 2.43
C ASP A 362 -5.07 15.18 3.93
N VAL A 363 -4.99 14.12 4.74
CA VAL A 363 -4.69 14.27 6.17
C VAL A 363 -3.27 14.79 6.31
N PHE A 364 -2.34 14.18 5.58
CA PHE A 364 -1.02 14.73 5.29
C PHE A 364 -0.36 14.01 4.11
N GLU A 365 0.56 14.71 3.47
CA GLU A 365 1.65 14.15 2.66
C GLU A 365 2.97 14.69 3.24
N ALA A 366 3.84 13.83 3.78
CA ALA A 366 5.08 14.30 4.39
C ALA A 366 6.18 14.45 3.33
N GLN A 367 7.00 15.47 3.52
CA GLN A 367 8.09 15.81 2.62
C GLN A 367 9.25 16.43 3.40
N ILE A 368 10.43 16.43 2.79
CA ILE A 368 11.56 17.26 3.23
C ILE A 368 11.67 18.44 2.28
N ASN A 369 11.72 19.65 2.83
CA ASN A 369 11.88 20.85 2.00
C ASN A 369 13.26 20.83 1.32
N GLU A 370 13.29 20.88 -0.02
CA GLU A 370 14.52 20.73 -0.82
C GLU A 370 15.61 21.76 -0.47
N HIS A 371 15.24 22.98 -0.10
CA HIS A 371 16.20 24.07 0.12
C HIS A 371 16.67 24.19 1.57
N THR A 372 15.78 23.92 2.53
CA THR A 372 16.05 24.08 3.95
C THR A 372 16.37 22.77 4.66
N LEU A 373 16.02 21.63 4.05
CA LEU A 373 16.06 20.29 4.62
C LEU A 373 15.25 20.17 5.92
N ILE A 374 14.23 21.00 6.06
CA ILE A 374 13.28 20.93 7.17
C ILE A 374 12.17 19.95 6.79
N ALA A 375 11.88 19.05 7.73
CA ALA A 375 10.76 18.11 7.65
C ALA A 375 9.41 18.84 7.77
N GLN A 376 8.50 18.55 6.85
CA GLN A 376 7.20 19.19 6.72
C GLN A 376 6.12 18.19 6.32
N VAL A 377 4.87 18.50 6.64
CA VAL A 377 3.69 17.88 6.02
C VAL A 377 2.96 18.90 5.17
N SER A 378 2.62 18.53 3.94
CA SER A 378 1.58 19.17 3.14
C SER A 378 0.23 18.67 3.64
N GLN A 379 -0.70 19.60 3.86
CA GLN A 379 -2.08 19.29 4.18
C GLN A 379 -2.96 20.03 3.18
N SER A 380 -3.74 19.30 2.40
CA SER A 380 -4.35 19.82 1.18
C SER A 380 -5.74 19.29 0.87
N GLY A 381 -6.45 20.03 0.03
CA GLY A 381 -7.60 19.55 -0.72
C GLY A 381 -7.38 19.82 -2.21
N GLN A 382 -7.80 18.88 -3.05
CA GLN A 382 -7.68 18.97 -4.50
C GLN A 382 -9.03 19.25 -5.13
N TRP A 383 -9.02 20.09 -6.16
CA TRP A 383 -10.22 20.70 -6.70
C TRP A 383 -10.22 20.68 -8.22
N ALA A 384 -11.36 20.34 -8.80
CA ALA A 384 -11.73 20.69 -10.16
C ALA A 384 -13.21 21.11 -10.20
N PRO A 385 -13.59 22.04 -11.09
CA PRO A 385 -12.75 22.78 -12.05
C PRO A 385 -11.85 23.84 -11.39
N PHE A 386 -10.91 24.39 -12.17
CA PHE A 386 -9.84 25.25 -11.70
C PHE A 386 -10.16 26.74 -11.87
N ASN A 387 -9.79 27.55 -10.88
CA ASN A 387 -9.73 29.01 -10.99
C ASN A 387 -8.68 29.45 -12.02
N HIS A 388 -8.84 30.66 -12.54
CA HIS A 388 -7.81 31.30 -13.35
C HIS A 388 -6.47 31.34 -12.62
N ALA A 389 -5.41 30.87 -13.30
CA ALA A 389 -4.06 30.76 -12.74
C ALA A 389 -3.96 29.98 -11.40
N TYR A 390 -4.92 29.09 -11.13
CA TYR A 390 -5.03 28.34 -9.86
C TYR A 390 -5.20 29.23 -8.62
N VAL A 391 -5.62 30.49 -8.80
CA VAL A 391 -5.76 31.47 -7.71
C VAL A 391 -7.15 31.36 -7.08
N TRP A 392 -7.19 30.86 -5.85
CA TRP A 392 -8.41 30.79 -5.03
C TRP A 392 -8.53 31.99 -4.08
N GLN A 393 -9.71 32.19 -3.49
CA GLN A 393 -10.02 33.36 -2.65
C GLN A 393 -9.51 33.21 -1.22
N ASN A 394 -8.18 33.23 -1.03
CA ASN A 394 -7.48 33.05 0.24
C ASN A 394 -7.50 34.28 1.19
N THR A 395 -8.60 35.04 1.19
CA THR A 395 -8.79 36.19 2.07
C THR A 395 -8.90 35.75 3.55
N SER A 396 -8.70 36.68 4.49
CA SER A 396 -8.84 36.39 5.92
C SER A 396 -10.23 35.90 6.35
N ASP A 397 -11.26 36.10 5.51
CA ASP A 397 -12.61 35.62 5.76
C ASP A 397 -12.74 34.12 5.46
N ASN A 398 -11.96 33.62 4.50
CA ASN A 398 -12.03 32.27 3.97
C ASN A 398 -10.88 31.37 4.43
N PHE A 399 -9.77 31.94 4.87
CA PHE A 399 -8.53 31.22 5.15
C PHE A 399 -7.83 31.79 6.37
N TYR A 400 -7.29 30.90 7.21
CA TYR A 400 -6.33 31.30 8.23
C TYR A 400 -5.30 30.20 8.48
N VAL A 401 -4.10 30.64 8.87
CA VAL A 401 -3.02 29.80 9.40
C VAL A 401 -2.88 30.11 10.89
N ARG A 402 -2.84 29.07 11.72
CA ARG A 402 -2.80 29.22 13.17
C ARG A 402 -1.45 29.70 13.68
N ASP A 403 -0.37 29.11 13.16
CA ASP A 403 1.02 29.47 13.52
C ASP A 403 1.86 29.72 12.26
N PRO A 404 1.92 30.96 11.78
CA PRO A 404 2.72 31.33 10.60
C PRO A 404 4.23 31.16 10.77
N SER A 405 4.74 30.83 11.97
CA SER A 405 6.17 30.59 12.17
C SER A 405 6.62 29.21 11.73
N ILE A 406 5.68 28.26 11.61
CA ILE A 406 5.93 26.88 11.20
C ILE A 406 5.05 26.42 10.04
N SER A 407 3.97 27.15 9.75
CA SER A 407 3.02 26.85 8.68
C SER A 407 3.01 27.96 7.64
N GLN A 408 3.08 27.59 6.36
CA GLN A 408 3.06 28.53 5.23
C GLN A 408 2.29 27.95 4.06
N LEU A 409 1.67 28.83 3.27
CA LEU A 409 1.00 28.41 2.03
C LEU A 409 1.98 27.67 1.14
N ASN A 410 1.58 26.50 0.63
CA ASN A 410 2.41 25.72 -0.27
C ASN A 410 2.60 26.50 -1.58
N THR A 411 3.80 26.42 -2.14
CA THR A 411 4.10 27.03 -3.45
C THR A 411 3.48 26.25 -4.60
N PHE A 412 3.22 24.96 -4.39
CA PHE A 412 2.40 24.19 -5.33
C PHE A 412 0.93 24.58 -5.17
N THR A 413 0.33 25.10 -6.24
CA THR A 413 -1.07 25.55 -6.29
C THR A 413 -1.91 24.75 -7.29
N GLY A 414 -1.27 23.88 -8.07
CA GLY A 414 -1.92 23.07 -9.08
C GLY A 414 -1.04 22.85 -10.32
N ASN A 415 -1.61 22.09 -11.26
CA ASN A 415 -1.11 21.82 -12.59
C ASN A 415 -2.32 21.51 -13.51
N VAL A 416 -2.07 21.11 -14.76
CA VAL A 416 -3.16 20.81 -15.72
C VAL A 416 -4.13 19.69 -15.30
N GLU A 417 -3.82 18.92 -14.27
CA GLU A 417 -4.64 17.81 -13.76
C GLU A 417 -5.37 18.14 -12.46
N GLN A 418 -4.93 19.17 -11.71
CA GLN A 418 -5.53 19.53 -10.42
C GLN A 418 -5.26 20.98 -10.01
N GLN A 419 -6.19 21.61 -9.28
CA GLN A 419 -5.92 22.78 -8.45
C GLN A 419 -5.82 22.34 -6.99
N ALA A 420 -4.85 22.88 -6.25
CA ALA A 420 -4.62 22.55 -4.85
C ALA A 420 -4.83 23.76 -3.94
N THR A 421 -5.52 23.54 -2.81
CA THR A 421 -5.40 24.41 -1.63
C THR A 421 -4.54 23.70 -0.61
N SER A 422 -3.35 24.22 -0.33
CA SER A 422 -2.35 23.50 0.46
C SER A 422 -1.56 24.43 1.37
N VAL A 423 -1.30 23.97 2.60
CA VAL A 423 -0.36 24.58 3.55
C VAL A 423 0.64 23.52 3.98
N VAL A 424 1.92 23.90 4.00
CA VAL A 424 2.99 23.06 4.54
C VAL A 424 3.28 23.47 5.98
N THR A 425 3.39 22.50 6.88
CA THR A 425 3.65 22.72 8.31
C THR A 425 4.85 21.90 8.76
N ASN A 426 5.82 22.53 9.44
CA ASN A 426 6.97 21.82 10.01
C ASN A 426 6.50 20.75 11.01
N THR A 427 7.10 19.57 10.94
CA THR A 427 6.76 18.43 11.80
C THR A 427 7.61 18.41 13.08
N ASP A 428 7.17 17.62 14.06
CA ASP A 428 8.03 17.24 15.17
C ASP A 428 9.13 16.29 14.68
N THR A 429 10.39 16.69 14.83
CA THR A 429 11.55 15.93 14.37
C THR A 429 11.79 14.66 15.18
N GLU A 430 11.28 14.58 16.41
CA GLU A 430 11.40 13.37 17.22
C GLU A 430 10.45 12.26 16.74
N CYS A 431 9.40 12.59 15.96
CA CYS A 431 8.39 11.62 15.53
C CYS A 431 8.71 11.00 14.15
N TYR A 432 9.99 10.67 13.97
CA TYR A 432 10.53 9.97 12.82
C TYR A 432 11.23 8.67 13.25
N GLU A 433 11.11 7.64 12.41
CA GLU A 433 11.59 6.27 12.63
C GLU A 433 13.04 6.22 13.10
N LYS A 434 13.91 7.00 12.45
CA LYS A 434 15.36 6.98 12.70
C LYS A 434 15.85 8.15 13.55
N THR A 435 14.95 8.84 14.25
CA THR A 435 15.29 9.97 15.11
C THR A 435 14.85 9.72 16.55
N GLY A 436 13.59 9.98 16.91
CA GLY A 436 13.09 9.83 18.28
C GLY A 436 12.09 8.69 18.47
N GLY A 437 11.42 8.23 17.41
CA GLY A 437 10.46 7.13 17.49
C GLY A 437 9.11 7.49 18.13
N CYS A 438 8.78 8.78 18.33
CA CYS A 438 7.45 9.14 18.81
C CYS A 438 6.39 9.12 17.71
N PHE A 439 5.12 9.04 18.11
CA PHE A 439 3.99 9.23 17.20
C PHE A 439 3.48 10.66 17.30
N SER A 440 3.07 11.21 16.16
CA SER A 440 2.43 12.53 16.05
C SER A 440 1.04 12.39 15.43
N THR A 441 0.09 13.18 15.94
CA THR A 441 -1.29 13.17 15.44
C THR A 441 -1.47 14.15 14.28
N TYR A 442 -1.99 13.65 13.17
CA TYR A 442 -2.40 14.41 12.00
C TYR A 442 -3.87 14.14 11.70
N ALA A 443 -4.60 15.17 11.29
CA ALA A 443 -6.05 15.04 11.08
C ALA A 443 -6.60 16.12 10.14
N PHE A 444 -7.82 15.91 9.66
CA PHE A 444 -8.70 17.00 9.23
C PHE A 444 -10.10 16.82 9.80
N GLU A 445 -10.74 17.95 10.11
CA GLU A 445 -12.17 18.06 10.35
C GLU A 445 -12.80 18.82 9.18
N TYR A 446 -13.91 18.32 8.64
CA TYR A 446 -14.60 18.99 7.57
C TYR A 446 -16.12 18.90 7.66
N LYS A 447 -16.75 19.94 7.13
CA LYS A 447 -18.18 20.00 6.92
C LYS A 447 -18.45 20.12 5.41
N PRO A 448 -19.11 19.12 4.79
CA PRO A 448 -19.50 19.16 3.39
C PRO A 448 -20.43 20.32 3.05
N GLY A 449 -20.38 20.77 1.80
CA GLY A 449 -21.35 21.73 1.24
C GLY A 449 -20.77 23.10 0.89
N TYR A 450 -21.69 24.04 0.64
CA TYR A 450 -21.38 25.39 0.16
C TYR A 450 -21.22 26.38 1.32
N SER A 451 -22.23 27.21 1.60
CA SER A 451 -22.10 28.43 2.43
C SER A 451 -21.53 28.25 3.84
N ASP A 452 -21.71 27.08 4.46
CA ASP A 452 -21.23 26.75 5.81
C ASP A 452 -20.20 25.62 5.81
N GLY A 453 -19.75 25.20 4.63
CA GLY A 453 -18.72 24.19 4.47
C GLY A 453 -17.34 24.72 4.85
N TYR A 454 -16.52 23.85 5.45
CA TYR A 454 -15.14 24.15 5.81
C TYR A 454 -14.29 22.88 5.85
N ILE A 455 -12.98 23.06 5.79
CA ILE A 455 -11.99 22.03 6.13
C ILE A 455 -10.96 22.67 7.06
N THR A 456 -10.69 22.03 8.20
CA THR A 456 -9.72 22.43 9.21
C THR A 456 -8.71 21.31 9.39
N TRP A 457 -7.43 21.60 9.16
CA TRP A 457 -6.36 20.62 9.31
C TRP A 457 -5.64 20.76 10.63
N ILE A 458 -5.24 19.62 11.18
CA ILE A 458 -4.52 19.48 12.44
C ILE A 458 -3.16 18.84 12.12
N SER A 459 -2.08 19.44 12.61
CA SER A 459 -0.73 18.89 12.55
C SER A 459 -0.13 18.90 13.94
N SER A 460 0.42 17.76 14.36
CA SER A 460 0.99 17.55 15.70
C SER A 460 0.02 17.94 16.82
N ASN A 461 -1.22 17.46 16.70
CA ASN A 461 -2.32 17.71 17.64
C ASN A 461 -2.64 19.21 17.88
N ARG A 462 -2.43 20.05 16.86
CA ARG A 462 -2.78 21.48 16.86
C ARG A 462 -3.38 21.86 15.52
N ILE A 463 -4.37 22.75 15.51
CA ILE A 463 -4.86 23.33 14.26
C ILE A 463 -3.69 23.97 13.52
N ALA A 464 -3.46 23.55 12.27
CA ALA A 464 -2.47 24.14 11.39
C ALA A 464 -3.09 25.29 10.59
N TRP A 465 -4.19 25.01 9.89
CA TRP A 465 -4.88 25.97 9.05
C TRP A 465 -6.33 25.55 8.78
N SER A 466 -7.12 26.45 8.17
CA SER A 466 -8.45 26.10 7.68
C SER A 466 -8.82 26.88 6.44
N ILE A 467 -9.74 26.31 5.67
CA ILE A 467 -10.42 26.94 4.55
C ILE A 467 -11.94 26.82 4.72
N LYS A 468 -12.68 27.86 4.34
CA LYS A 468 -14.14 27.83 4.14
C LYS A 468 -14.46 27.63 2.68
N ALA A 469 -15.60 27.01 2.35
CA ALA A 469 -16.00 26.73 0.97
C ALA A 469 -15.99 27.98 0.06
N ALA A 470 -16.30 29.16 0.61
CA ALA A 470 -16.23 30.44 -0.11
C ALA A 470 -14.82 30.77 -0.66
N GLY A 471 -13.76 30.15 -0.15
CA GLY A 471 -12.42 30.18 -0.74
C GLY A 471 -12.37 29.61 -2.16
N MET A 472 -13.22 28.62 -2.44
CA MET A 472 -13.44 28.01 -3.76
C MET A 472 -14.73 28.52 -4.41
N GLY A 473 -15.06 29.79 -4.17
CA GLY A 473 -16.19 30.47 -4.79
C GLY A 473 -16.10 30.55 -6.34
N PRO A 474 -17.14 31.09 -6.99
CA PRO A 474 -17.19 31.16 -8.45
C PRO A 474 -16.07 32.03 -9.01
N ASP A 475 -15.69 31.75 -10.26
CA ASP A 475 -14.68 32.51 -10.99
C ASP A 475 -15.20 32.83 -12.39
N SER A 476 -15.71 34.06 -12.52
CA SER A 476 -16.27 34.56 -13.77
C SER A 476 -15.24 34.74 -14.88
N SER A 477 -13.94 34.77 -14.57
CA SER A 477 -12.91 34.94 -15.61
C SER A 477 -12.75 33.68 -16.46
N VAL A 478 -12.98 32.51 -15.86
CA VAL A 478 -12.99 31.20 -16.51
C VAL A 478 -14.39 30.58 -16.52
N GLU A 479 -15.43 31.40 -16.29
CA GLU A 479 -16.85 31.05 -16.39
C GLU A 479 -17.30 29.82 -15.58
N ILE A 480 -16.67 29.58 -14.42
CA ILE A 480 -17.05 28.49 -13.51
C ILE A 480 -17.80 28.99 -12.27
N SER A 481 -18.65 28.12 -11.75
CA SER A 481 -19.37 28.26 -10.49
C SER A 481 -18.50 27.89 -9.28
N GLU A 482 -19.07 28.04 -8.07
CA GLU A 482 -18.44 27.62 -6.82
C GLU A 482 -18.28 26.10 -6.72
N ARG A 483 -17.21 25.66 -6.06
CA ARG A 483 -16.98 24.26 -5.70
C ARG A 483 -17.37 24.07 -4.22
N PRO A 484 -18.29 23.15 -3.89
CA PRO A 484 -18.59 22.84 -2.49
C PRO A 484 -17.40 22.15 -1.83
N VAL A 485 -17.29 22.23 -0.51
CA VAL A 485 -16.47 21.27 0.23
C VAL A 485 -17.05 19.86 -0.03
N PRO A 486 -16.21 18.85 -0.33
CA PRO A 486 -16.64 17.55 -0.82
C PRO A 486 -17.84 16.93 -0.09
N THR A 487 -18.85 16.53 -0.86
CA THR A 487 -20.09 15.89 -0.39
C THR A 487 -20.15 14.39 -0.67
N GLU A 488 -19.18 13.86 -1.40
CA GLU A 488 -19.08 12.42 -1.71
C GLU A 488 -18.75 11.59 -0.45
N PRO A 489 -19.20 10.32 -0.37
CA PRO A 489 -18.65 9.37 0.59
C PRO A 489 -17.18 9.11 0.24
N MET A 490 -16.28 9.39 1.18
CA MET A 490 -14.84 9.24 0.98
C MET A 490 -14.29 8.04 1.74
N TYR A 491 -13.41 7.28 1.09
CA TYR A 491 -12.66 6.18 1.70
C TYR A 491 -11.26 6.65 2.11
N ILE A 492 -10.61 5.90 2.99
CA ILE A 492 -9.30 6.24 3.57
C ILE A 492 -8.21 5.52 2.79
N ILE A 493 -7.06 6.17 2.63
CA ILE A 493 -5.88 5.63 1.98
C ILE A 493 -4.66 5.94 2.85
N ALA A 494 -3.77 4.98 3.01
CA ALA A 494 -2.44 5.17 3.58
C ALA A 494 -1.38 4.53 2.69
N ASN A 495 -0.30 5.25 2.39
CA ASN A 495 0.78 4.75 1.55
C ASN A 495 2.16 5.25 1.99
N LEU A 496 3.18 4.49 1.58
CA LEU A 496 4.57 4.90 1.63
C LEU A 496 5.24 4.59 0.29
N GLY A 497 5.64 5.64 -0.41
CA GLY A 497 6.28 5.55 -1.72
C GLY A 497 7.40 6.55 -1.95
N MET A 498 7.88 6.60 -3.19
CA MET A 498 8.84 7.59 -3.68
C MET A 498 8.52 7.96 -5.13
N SER A 499 8.64 9.24 -5.45
CA SER A 499 8.50 9.69 -6.83
C SER A 499 9.35 10.92 -7.12
N THR A 500 9.93 10.95 -8.31
CA THR A 500 10.64 12.12 -8.84
C THR A 500 9.71 13.26 -9.27
N ASN A 501 8.40 13.01 -9.33
CA ASN A 501 7.40 14.06 -9.59
C ASN A 501 7.24 15.01 -8.39
N PHE A 502 7.59 14.56 -7.18
CA PHE A 502 7.53 15.36 -5.95
C PHE A 502 8.86 16.04 -5.59
N GLY A 503 9.89 15.84 -6.41
CA GLY A 503 11.24 16.36 -6.17
C GLY A 503 12.32 15.28 -6.29
N PRO A 504 13.59 15.62 -6.00
CA PRO A 504 14.69 14.66 -6.05
C PRO A 504 14.54 13.56 -4.97
N VAL A 505 14.94 12.34 -5.31
CA VAL A 505 14.93 11.18 -4.40
C VAL A 505 16.37 10.78 -4.08
N ASP A 506 16.79 10.92 -2.82
CA ASP A 506 18.15 10.60 -2.37
C ASP A 506 18.27 9.13 -1.93
N THR A 507 18.21 8.23 -2.92
CA THR A 507 18.23 6.77 -2.68
C THR A 507 19.47 6.28 -1.94
N GLU A 508 20.58 7.02 -1.98
CA GLU A 508 21.83 6.66 -1.29
C GLU A 508 21.71 6.83 0.24
N HIS A 509 20.97 7.84 0.70
CA HIS A 509 20.91 8.21 2.12
C HIS A 509 19.60 7.85 2.82
N LEU A 510 18.54 7.45 2.09
CA LEU A 510 17.25 7.03 2.67
C LEU A 510 17.38 5.83 3.63
N GLY A 511 18.35 4.94 3.36
CA GLY A 511 18.73 3.83 4.23
C GLY A 511 17.66 2.73 4.34
N PHE A 512 17.27 2.12 3.22
CA PHE A 512 16.26 1.06 3.18
C PHE A 512 16.59 -0.17 4.08
N PRO A 513 15.56 -0.89 4.58
CA PRO A 513 14.14 -0.53 4.53
C PRO A 513 13.81 0.65 5.46
N VAL A 514 12.72 1.36 5.14
CA VAL A 514 12.11 2.40 5.99
C VAL A 514 10.65 2.08 6.23
N HIS A 515 10.10 2.52 7.35
CA HIS A 515 8.77 2.12 7.80
C HIS A 515 7.96 3.34 8.22
N MET A 516 6.77 3.48 7.62
CA MET A 516 5.73 4.34 8.15
C MET A 516 4.87 3.50 9.08
N THR A 517 4.74 3.92 10.33
CA THR A 517 3.99 3.18 11.34
C THR A 517 2.80 4.01 11.80
N ILE A 518 1.60 3.43 11.76
CA ILE A 518 0.35 4.07 12.16
C ILE A 518 -0.19 3.33 13.38
N ASP A 519 -0.27 4.04 14.51
CA ASP A 519 -0.78 3.53 15.80
C ASP A 519 -2.30 3.32 15.72
N TYR A 520 -3.03 4.30 15.19
CA TYR A 520 -4.47 4.15 14.93
C TYR A 520 -4.94 5.04 13.78
N ILE A 521 -6.11 4.71 13.26
CA ILE A 521 -6.94 5.58 12.44
C ILE A 521 -8.34 5.62 13.06
N ARG A 522 -8.86 6.83 13.30
CA ARG A 522 -10.18 7.04 13.93
C ARG A 522 -10.99 8.08 13.16
N VAL A 523 -12.28 7.84 13.03
CA VAL A 523 -13.24 8.74 12.40
C VAL A 523 -14.37 9.05 13.36
N TYR A 524 -14.73 10.33 13.44
CA TYR A 524 -15.74 10.88 14.33
C TYR A 524 -16.73 11.73 13.54
N GLN A 525 -17.97 11.75 13.96
CA GLN A 525 -19.02 12.60 13.38
C GLN A 525 -19.88 13.23 14.47
N PRO A 526 -20.52 14.37 14.21
CA PRO A 526 -21.52 14.91 15.13
C PRO A 526 -22.62 13.88 15.39
N THR A 527 -23.04 13.75 16.65
CA THR A 527 -23.99 12.72 17.10
C THR A 527 -25.34 12.77 16.39
N ASP A 528 -25.71 13.92 15.83
CA ASP A 528 -26.95 14.19 15.12
C ASP A 528 -26.81 14.14 13.58
N SER A 529 -25.61 13.90 13.06
CA SER A 529 -25.33 13.88 11.62
C SER A 529 -24.35 12.77 11.22
N ILE A 530 -24.56 11.55 11.73
CA ILE A 530 -23.77 10.37 11.35
C ILE A 530 -24.15 9.94 9.93
N ASN A 531 -23.17 9.91 9.04
CA ASN A 531 -23.30 9.42 7.67
C ASN A 531 -22.05 8.63 7.29
N ILE A 532 -22.17 7.30 7.41
CA ILE A 532 -21.14 6.32 7.08
C ILE A 532 -21.69 5.32 6.07
N GLY A 533 -20.79 4.75 5.28
CA GLY A 533 -21.11 3.83 4.18
C GLY A 533 -20.77 4.43 2.83
N CYS A 534 -20.50 3.54 1.88
CA CYS A 534 -20.04 3.91 0.55
C CYS A 534 -21.18 4.13 -0.46
N ASP A 535 -22.41 3.76 -0.12
CA ASP A 535 -23.61 3.87 -0.96
C ASP A 535 -24.78 4.58 -0.25
N PRO A 536 -24.58 5.82 0.26
CA PRO A 536 -25.66 6.56 0.90
C PRO A 536 -26.77 6.91 -0.12
N PRO A 537 -28.06 6.98 0.29
CA PRO A 537 -29.17 7.26 -0.63
C PRO A 537 -29.04 8.56 -1.45
N ASP A 538 -28.43 9.58 -0.85
CA ASP A 538 -28.23 10.89 -1.49
C ASP A 538 -26.98 10.94 -2.39
N PHE A 539 -26.07 9.96 -2.26
CA PHE A 539 -24.84 9.83 -3.04
C PHE A 539 -24.56 8.35 -3.38
N PRO A 540 -25.46 7.65 -4.11
CA PRO A 540 -25.29 6.24 -4.41
C PRO A 540 -24.06 6.02 -5.28
N THR A 541 -23.35 4.91 -5.08
CA THR A 541 -22.16 4.52 -5.84
C THR A 541 -22.18 3.06 -6.26
N GLN A 542 -22.84 2.18 -5.49
CA GLN A 542 -22.69 0.74 -5.60
C GLN A 542 -23.14 0.21 -6.96
N ALA A 543 -24.31 0.64 -7.44
CA ALA A 543 -24.84 0.20 -8.73
C ALA A 543 -23.92 0.59 -9.90
N TYR A 544 -23.39 1.81 -9.86
CA TYR A 544 -22.51 2.34 -10.90
C TYR A 544 -21.15 1.62 -10.91
N ILE A 545 -20.53 1.46 -9.73
CA ILE A 545 -19.25 0.74 -9.61
C ILE A 545 -19.41 -0.71 -10.09
N ASN A 546 -20.51 -1.39 -9.74
CA ASN A 546 -20.76 -2.76 -10.17
C ASN A 546 -20.97 -2.88 -11.69
N GLU A 547 -21.63 -1.90 -12.31
CA GLU A 547 -21.83 -1.88 -13.76
C GLU A 547 -20.49 -1.75 -14.52
N TYR A 548 -19.56 -0.98 -13.97
CA TYR A 548 -18.26 -0.68 -14.58
C TYR A 548 -17.07 -1.29 -13.84
N ILE A 549 -17.28 -2.43 -13.15
CA ILE A 549 -16.33 -2.99 -12.18
C ILE A 549 -14.92 -3.22 -12.75
N GLU A 550 -14.82 -3.50 -14.04
CA GLU A 550 -13.52 -3.68 -14.72
C GLU A 550 -12.63 -2.43 -14.63
N ALA A 551 -13.19 -1.22 -14.73
CA ALA A 551 -12.44 0.04 -14.56
C ALA A 551 -11.87 0.21 -13.15
N TYR A 552 -12.44 -0.47 -12.16
CA TYR A 552 -12.03 -0.43 -10.76
C TYR A 552 -11.15 -1.61 -10.34
N MET A 553 -11.00 -2.62 -11.20
CA MET A 553 -10.26 -3.86 -10.88
C MET A 553 -9.06 -4.09 -11.81
N ASN A 554 -8.95 -3.36 -12.92
CA ASN A 554 -7.83 -3.46 -13.84
C ASN A 554 -6.99 -2.17 -13.84
N PRO A 555 -5.82 -2.16 -13.18
CA PRO A 555 -4.97 -0.96 -13.09
C PRO A 555 -4.30 -0.61 -14.43
N ASN A 556 -4.32 -1.51 -15.42
CA ASN A 556 -3.78 -1.24 -16.77
C ASN A 556 -4.73 -0.41 -17.64
N LEU A 557 -5.98 -0.22 -17.22
CA LEU A 557 -6.91 0.69 -17.89
C LEU A 557 -6.66 2.10 -17.36
N THR A 558 -5.92 2.90 -18.12
CA THR A 558 -5.51 4.24 -17.69
C THR A 558 -6.52 5.31 -18.09
N THR A 559 -7.30 5.05 -19.15
CA THR A 559 -8.34 5.96 -19.67
C THR A 559 -9.69 5.23 -19.84
N TRP A 560 -10.78 5.96 -19.63
CA TRP A 560 -12.16 5.51 -19.77
C TRP A 560 -12.55 5.22 -21.23
N VAL A 561 -12.11 6.08 -22.16
CA VAL A 561 -12.46 5.96 -23.57
C VAL A 561 -11.44 5.09 -24.31
N ASP A 562 -10.16 5.42 -24.24
CA ASP A 562 -9.15 4.81 -25.12
C ASP A 562 -8.73 3.41 -24.66
N ASP A 563 -8.58 3.18 -23.35
CA ASP A 563 -8.23 1.85 -22.83
C ASP A 563 -9.47 1.03 -22.49
N TYR A 564 -10.41 1.61 -21.74
CA TYR A 564 -11.61 0.90 -21.26
C TYR A 564 -12.74 0.80 -22.30
N GLN A 565 -12.67 1.58 -23.39
CA GLN A 565 -13.59 1.47 -24.53
C GLN A 565 -15.07 1.71 -24.15
N LYS A 566 -15.32 2.63 -23.22
CA LYS A 566 -16.66 3.09 -22.86
C LYS A 566 -16.92 4.51 -23.36
N PRO A 567 -18.15 4.82 -23.81
CA PRO A 567 -18.50 6.17 -24.18
C PRO A 567 -18.53 7.08 -22.94
N LEU A 568 -18.24 8.36 -23.14
CA LEU A 568 -18.57 9.39 -22.15
C LEU A 568 -20.08 9.69 -22.22
N PRO A 569 -20.73 9.94 -21.06
CA PRO A 569 -22.10 10.45 -21.05
C PRO A 569 -22.19 11.77 -21.82
N LYS A 570 -23.25 11.92 -22.62
CA LYS A 570 -23.51 13.16 -23.34
C LYS A 570 -23.75 14.34 -22.39
N ASN A 571 -23.36 15.53 -22.82
CA ASN A 571 -23.40 16.75 -22.03
C ASN A 571 -24.38 17.79 -22.63
N SER A 572 -25.37 18.21 -21.85
CA SER A 572 -26.39 19.18 -22.24
C SER A 572 -25.83 20.58 -22.50
N PHE A 573 -24.73 20.97 -21.84
CA PHE A 573 -24.07 22.26 -22.05
C PHE A 573 -23.41 22.33 -23.44
N LEU A 574 -22.99 21.18 -23.98
CA LEU A 574 -22.47 21.05 -25.35
C LEU A 574 -23.58 20.97 -26.42
N GLY A 575 -24.86 20.90 -26.03
CA GLY A 575 -25.97 20.73 -26.96
C GLY A 575 -26.08 19.32 -27.55
N GLU A 576 -25.66 18.30 -26.78
CA GLU A 576 -25.65 16.89 -27.21
C GLU A 576 -26.95 16.13 -26.89
N CYS A 577 -27.84 16.75 -26.10
CA CYS A 577 -29.23 16.36 -25.96
C CYS A 577 -30.10 17.09 -27.02
#